data_AF-A0A7D5LAR0-F1
#
_entry.id   AF-A0A7D5LAR0-F1
#
_cell.length_a   1.000
_cell.length_b   1.000
_cell.length_c   1.000
_cell.angle_alpha   90.00
_cell.angle_beta   90.00
_cell.angle_gamma   90.00
#
_symmetry.space_group_name_H-M   'P 1'
#
loop_
_entity.id
_entity.type
_entity.pdbx_description
1 polymer ?
#
loop_
_entity_poly.entity_id
_entity_poly.type
_entity_poly.pdbx_seq_one_letter_code
_entity_poly.pdbx_strand_id
1 'polypeptide(L)'
;MTTETLEGYVIDVGCIRKNARDDLLEKARTHTRECALMGHCVESGYGIVTEDDRLTVLDPEATPKIVAVVGESDTEQGIRLRVQRDERDGAMETTDIEESG
;
A
#
# COMPACT_ATOMS: atom_id res chain seq x y z
N MET A 1 10.34 -11.29 -18.11
CA MET A 1 10.18 -10.20 -17.14
C MET A 1 8.72 -9.82 -17.24
N THR A 2 7.93 -10.37 -16.33
CA THR A 2 6.49 -10.09 -16.24
C THR A 2 6.38 -8.92 -15.29
N THR A 3 5.99 -7.76 -15.80
CA THR A 3 5.71 -6.59 -14.96
C THR A 3 4.21 -6.47 -14.73
N GLU A 4 3.83 -6.07 -13.53
CA GLU A 4 2.47 -5.64 -13.22
C GLU A 4 2.48 -4.26 -12.58
N THR A 5 1.39 -3.53 -12.77
CA THR A 5 1.16 -2.24 -12.12
C THR A 5 -0.11 -2.35 -11.30
N LEU A 6 0.00 -2.08 -10.00
CA LEU A 6 -1.12 -2.04 -9.07
C LEU A 6 -1.40 -0.58 -8.73
N GLU A 7 -2.64 -0.16 -8.92
CA GLU A 7 -3.10 1.16 -8.46
C GLU A 7 -4.25 0.98 -7.47
N GLY A 8 -4.13 1.66 -6.33
CA GLY A 8 -5.13 1.59 -5.28
C GLY A 8 -4.74 2.37 -4.04
N TYR A 9 -5.52 2.21 -2.99
CA TYR A 9 -5.32 2.87 -1.71
C TYR A 9 -4.34 2.09 -0.85
N VAL A 10 -3.39 2.79 -0.23
CA VAL A 10 -2.45 2.17 0.70
C VAL A 10 -3.11 1.96 2.06
N ILE A 11 -2.88 0.79 2.64
CA ILE A 11 -3.34 0.44 3.99
C ILE A 11 -2.29 -0.44 4.66
N ASP A 12 -2.03 -0.22 5.95
CA ASP A 12 -1.10 -1.08 6.68
C ASP A 12 -1.71 -2.44 7.03
N VAL A 13 -0.87 -3.47 7.16
CA VAL A 13 -1.30 -4.83 7.49
C VAL A 13 -1.95 -4.93 8.87
N GLY A 14 -1.60 -4.04 9.80
CA GLY A 14 -2.27 -3.93 11.10
C GLY A 14 -3.73 -3.54 10.96
N CYS A 15 -4.03 -2.53 10.14
CA CYS A 15 -5.37 -2.12 9.76
C CYS A 15 -6.10 -3.22 8.99
N ILE A 16 -5.44 -3.89 8.05
CA ILE A 16 -6.04 -5.02 7.32
C ILE A 16 -6.52 -6.11 8.28
N ARG A 17 -5.66 -6.51 9.24
CA ARG A 17 -5.99 -7.59 10.19
C ARG A 17 -7.07 -7.22 11.20
N LYS A 18 -7.27 -5.92 11.44
CA LYS A 18 -8.28 -5.41 12.38
C LYS A 18 -9.66 -5.21 11.75
N ASN A 19 -9.74 -5.12 10.42
CA ASN A 19 -10.97 -4.82 9.71
C ASN A 19 -11.46 -6.01 8.87
N ALA A 20 -12.76 -6.04 8.57
CA ALA A 20 -13.32 -7.00 7.64
C ALA A 20 -12.90 -6.65 6.21
N ARG A 21 -12.86 -7.64 5.32
CA ARG A 21 -12.44 -7.47 3.93
C ARG A 21 -13.32 -6.45 3.19
N ASP A 22 -14.64 -6.55 3.39
CA ASP A 22 -15.65 -5.67 2.80
C ASP A 22 -15.53 -4.20 3.24
N ASP A 23 -14.91 -3.95 4.41
CA ASP A 23 -14.66 -2.60 4.93
C ASP A 23 -13.30 -2.04 4.47
N LEU A 24 -12.42 -2.86 3.89
CA LEU A 24 -11.04 -2.45 3.60
C LEU A 24 -10.98 -1.26 2.64
N LEU A 25 -11.84 -1.23 1.62
CA LEU A 25 -11.87 -0.13 0.66
C LEU A 25 -12.23 1.20 1.35
N GLU A 26 -13.26 1.20 2.20
CA GLU A 26 -13.67 2.40 2.94
C GLU A 26 -12.60 2.81 3.97
N LYS A 27 -11.96 1.83 4.62
CA LYS A 27 -10.85 2.07 5.55
C LYS A 27 -9.62 2.63 4.84
N ALA A 28 -9.29 2.11 3.67
CA ALA A 28 -8.14 2.59 2.90
C ALA A 28 -8.39 4.02 2.39
N ARG A 29 -9.62 4.37 2.01
CA ARG A 29 -10.05 5.75 1.67
C ARG A 29 -10.00 6.73 2.84
N THR A 30 -10.20 6.24 4.06
CA THR A 30 -10.14 7.06 5.29
C THR A 30 -8.81 6.91 6.02
N HIS A 31 -7.86 6.17 5.45
CA HIS A 31 -6.56 5.93 6.03
C HIS A 31 -5.73 7.19 5.96
N THR A 32 -5.35 7.72 7.12
CA THR A 32 -4.56 8.95 7.17
C THR A 32 -3.10 8.65 6.92
N ARG A 33 -2.39 9.66 6.40
CA ARG A 33 -0.94 9.68 6.30
C ARG A 33 -0.29 9.37 7.64
N GLU A 34 -0.74 10.03 8.70
CA GLU A 34 -0.19 9.86 10.05
C GLU A 34 -0.31 8.42 10.54
N CYS A 35 -1.44 7.76 10.26
CA CYS A 35 -1.64 6.36 10.61
C CYS A 35 -0.64 5.46 9.87
N ALA A 36 -0.44 5.71 8.57
CA ALA A 36 0.51 4.95 7.76
C ALA A 36 1.96 5.15 8.22
N LEU A 37 2.32 6.31 8.77
CA LEU A 37 3.67 6.62 9.23
C LEU A 37 3.96 6.22 10.68
N MET A 38 2.99 5.65 11.40
CA MET A 38 3.23 5.15 12.75
C MET A 38 4.20 3.96 12.72
N GLY A 39 5.14 3.92 13.68
CA GLY A 39 6.17 2.87 13.72
C GLY A 39 5.62 1.44 13.68
N HIS A 40 4.47 1.19 14.32
CA HIS A 40 3.81 -0.12 14.33
C HIS A 40 3.26 -0.54 12.95
N CYS A 41 2.95 0.42 12.08
CA CYS A 41 2.47 0.17 10.72
C CYS A 41 3.63 -0.21 9.80
N VAL A 42 4.79 0.46 9.96
CA VAL A 42 6.03 0.14 9.24
C VAL A 42 6.47 -1.29 9.53
N GLU A 43 6.42 -1.74 10.79
CA GLU A 43 6.80 -3.10 11.16
C GLU A 43 5.84 -4.18 10.66
N SER A 44 4.57 -3.81 10.42
CA SER A 44 3.54 -4.75 9.96
C SER A 44 3.58 -4.97 8.44
N GLY A 45 4.13 -4.01 7.70
CA GLY A 45 4.08 -3.96 6.24
C GLY A 45 2.78 -3.33 5.72
N TYR A 46 2.67 -3.24 4.40
CA TYR A 46 1.59 -2.54 3.72
C TYR A 46 0.94 -3.39 2.62
N GLY A 47 -0.29 -3.02 2.28
CA GLY A 47 -1.00 -3.53 1.12
C GLY A 47 -1.68 -2.42 0.33
N ILE A 48 -2.03 -2.75 -0.90
CA ILE A 48 -2.81 -1.91 -1.80
C ILE A 48 -4.20 -2.50 -1.94
N VAL A 49 -5.23 -1.69 -1.69
CA VAL A 49 -6.63 -2.02 -1.94
C VAL A 49 -7.08 -1.30 -3.20
N THR A 50 -7.35 -2.07 -4.26
CA THR A 50 -7.85 -1.51 -5.52
C THR A 50 -9.33 -1.15 -5.39
N GLU A 51 -9.84 -0.36 -6.34
CA GLU A 51 -11.27 0.00 -6.38
C GLU A 51 -12.21 -1.20 -6.62
N ASP A 52 -11.65 -2.33 -7.08
CA ASP A 52 -12.35 -3.61 -7.28
C ASP A 52 -12.41 -4.44 -5.97
N ASP A 53 -12.16 -3.81 -4.82
CA ASP A 53 -12.08 -4.45 -3.50
C ASP A 53 -11.01 -5.56 -3.41
N ARG A 54 -9.95 -5.45 -4.22
CA ARG A 54 -8.83 -6.40 -4.18
C ARG A 54 -7.72 -5.88 -3.31
N LEU A 55 -7.48 -6.58 -2.21
CA LEU A 55 -6.29 -6.39 -1.39
C LEU A 55 -5.11 -7.18 -1.97
N THR A 56 -4.00 -6.49 -2.21
CA THR A 56 -2.70 -7.09 -2.51
C THR A 56 -1.68 -6.64 -1.46
N VAL A 57 -1.16 -7.60 -0.69
CA VAL A 57 -0.10 -7.32 0.30
C VAL A 57 1.24 -7.23 -0.46
N LEU A 58 2.00 -6.19 -0.17
CA LEU A 58 3.30 -5.94 -0.80
C LEU A 58 4.41 -6.68 -0.06
N ASP A 59 5.55 -6.86 -0.73
CA ASP A 59 6.74 -7.39 -0.10
C ASP A 59 7.26 -6.43 1.01
N PRO A 60 7.97 -6.96 2.01
CA PRO A 60 8.51 -6.14 3.09
C PRO A 60 9.50 -5.07 2.60
N GLU A 61 10.13 -5.27 1.43
CA GLU A 61 11.07 -4.32 0.83
C GLU A 61 10.36 -3.06 0.26
N ALA A 62 9.07 -3.16 -0.06
CA ALA A 62 8.22 -2.03 -0.42
C ALA A 62 7.98 -1.06 0.76
N THR A 63 7.99 -1.56 1.99
CA THR A 63 7.68 -0.80 3.22
C THR A 63 8.42 0.54 3.33
N PRO A 64 9.78 0.60 3.28
CA PRO A 64 10.50 1.87 3.36
C PRO A 64 10.18 2.82 2.19
N LYS A 65 9.91 2.30 0.99
CA LYS A 65 9.54 3.10 -0.19
C LYS A 65 8.17 3.75 0.02
N ILE A 66 7.20 3.02 0.56
CA ILE A 66 5.86 3.51 0.89
C ILE A 66 5.94 4.61 1.93
N VAL A 67 6.70 4.40 3.00
CA VAL A 67 6.89 5.40 4.07
C VAL A 67 7.50 6.68 3.52
N ALA A 68 8.45 6.57 2.58
CA ALA A 68 9.03 7.74 1.91
C ALA A 68 7.97 8.49 1.09
N VAL A 69 7.28 7.80 0.17
CA VAL A 69 6.26 8.41 -0.70
C VAL A 69 5.10 9.01 0.11
N VAL A 70 4.58 8.28 1.09
CA VAL A 70 3.53 8.75 2.01
C VAL A 70 4.04 9.91 2.89
N GLY A 71 5.32 9.92 3.24
CA GLY A 71 5.96 11.01 3.97
C GLY A 71 6.16 12.28 3.13
N GLU A 72 6.27 12.15 1.81
CA GLU A 72 6.39 13.28 0.87
C GLU A 72 5.03 13.73 0.34
N SER A 73 4.01 12.88 0.43
CA SER A 73 2.64 13.13 0.02
C SER A 73 1.97 14.30 0.77
N ASP A 74 1.31 15.18 0.01
CA ASP A 74 0.42 16.22 0.54
C ASP A 74 -0.99 15.69 0.85
N THR A 75 -1.28 14.43 0.54
CA THR A 75 -2.58 13.80 0.76
C THR A 75 -2.75 13.42 2.23
N GLU A 76 -3.67 14.09 2.93
CA GLU A 76 -3.91 13.86 4.35
C GLU A 76 -4.51 12.47 4.64
N GLN A 77 -5.37 11.98 3.74
CA GLN A 77 -6.06 10.69 3.87
C GLN A 77 -6.48 10.10 2.52
N GLY A 78 -6.60 8.78 2.46
CA GLY A 78 -7.02 8.10 1.23
C GLY A 78 -5.92 8.13 0.16
N ILE A 79 -4.66 7.98 0.60
CA ILE A 79 -3.48 8.05 -0.26
C ILE A 79 -3.53 6.91 -1.28
N ARG A 80 -3.45 7.29 -2.54
CA ARG A 80 -3.41 6.35 -3.66
C ARG A 80 -1.98 6.18 -4.11
N LEU A 81 -1.55 4.94 -4.19
CA LEU A 81 -0.22 4.59 -4.67
C LEU A 81 -0.33 3.75 -5.94
N ARG A 82 0.59 4.02 -6.85
CA ARG A 82 0.90 3.24 -8.03
C ARG A 82 2.16 2.44 -7.74
N VAL A 83 2.01 1.13 -7.70
CA VAL A 83 3.08 0.20 -7.35
C VAL A 83 3.41 -0.64 -8.58
N GLN A 84 4.64 -0.51 -9.06
CA GLN A 84 5.16 -1.34 -10.12
C GLN A 84 5.91 -2.52 -9.52
N ARG A 85 5.62 -3.72 -10.03
CA ARG A 85 6.25 -4.96 -9.58
C ARG A 85 6.77 -5.73 -10.78
N ASP A 86 7.87 -6.44 -10.57
CA ASP A 86 8.50 -7.29 -11.56
C ASP A 86 8.61 -8.72 -11.01
N GLU A 87 8.30 -9.71 -11.85
CA GLU A 87 8.50 -11.11 -11.50
C GLU A 87 9.99 -11.46 -11.54
N ARG A 88 10.52 -11.81 -10.37
CA ARG A 88 11.92 -12.13 -10.13
C ARG A 88 11.99 -13.42 -9.33
N ASP A 89 12.70 -14.40 -9.87
CA ASP A 89 12.87 -15.72 -9.24
C ASP A 89 11.53 -16.40 -8.84
N GLY A 90 10.45 -16.12 -9.60
CA GLY A 90 9.10 -16.66 -9.35
C GLY A 90 8.30 -15.94 -8.26
N ALA A 91 8.79 -14.80 -7.76
CA ALA A 91 8.09 -13.92 -6.83
C ALA A 91 7.89 -12.52 -7.43
N MET A 92 6.81 -11.84 -7.05
CA MET A 92 6.56 -10.47 -7.48
C MET A 92 7.24 -9.49 -6.50
N GLU A 93 8.27 -8.80 -6.98
CA GLU A 93 9.04 -7.83 -6.20
C GLU A 93 8.62 -6.40 -6.57
N THR A 94 8.34 -5.56 -5.58
CA THR A 94 8.03 -4.14 -5.80
C THR A 94 9.29 -3.38 -6.22
N THR A 95 9.32 -3.01 -7.50
CA THR A 95 10.43 -2.25 -8.09
C THR A 95 10.26 -0.76 -7.86
N ASP A 96 9.06 -0.23 -8.03
CA ASP A 96 8.79 1.21 -8.02
C ASP A 96 7.46 1.55 -7.34
N ILE A 97 7.38 2.72 -6.70
CA ILE A 97 6.18 3.20 -5.99
C ILE A 97 6.08 4.70 -6.19
N GLU A 98 4.91 5.14 -6.65
CA GLU A 98 4.60 6.54 -6.94
C GLU A 98 3.25 6.89 -6.31
N GLU A 99 3.05 8.13 -5.87
CA GLU A 99 1.71 8.61 -5.53
C GLU A 99 0.89 8.81 -6.82
N SER A 100 -0.32 8.25 -6.87
CA SER A 100 -1.28 8.46 -7.97
C SER A 100 -2.30 9.50 -7.52
N GLY A 101 -1.97 10.78 -7.74
CA GLY A 101 -2.77 11.97 -7.41
C GLY A 101 -3.54 12.54 -8.59
#